data_AF-A0A7X6ZQ26-F1
#
_entry.id   AF-A0A7X6ZQ26-F1
#
_cell.length_a   1.000
_cell.length_b   1.000
_cell.length_c   1.000
_cell.angle_alpha   90.00
_cell.angle_beta   90.00
_cell.angle_gamma   90.00
#
_symmetry.space_group_name_H-M   'P 1'
#
loop_
_entity.id
_entity.type
_entity.pdbx_description
1 polymer ?
#
loop_
_entity_poly.entity_id
_entity_poly.type
_entity_poly.pdbx_seq_one_letter_code
_entity_poly.pdbx_strand_id
1 'polypeptide(L)'
;MFDISKLNDLWIPEFNPILVAESSGDLIARGWHWTERHLQCVWWDDKLRPELLNSDTGKEVIVKDPGRWNLEAGPDFIDAVIQIDGKTVRGNVEIHIRPTDWNAHQHGEDLRYADVVLHVTWFPSFSKPVPPHITSVSLREALLSVPGFSFDIIDLSAYPHSVLPGTPRPCGKILSNVGSADARAVLESAGLNRLRRKSVQMALRLQETGSRTQVFYEEFMRALGYKANSGAMRAVAEQMPLGRLCAYDNFLSRYALLLGTAGLLPQKNQKTRSLTKYERSLWDEAWKMGVADSPRRPTWQFSGVRPLNHPRNRLAVVAILFDEPQNLLTALSQLATPSGKEWAKEAYATVAKKLDVANKSTLDGTGIFAKIGIQRMNAILINVLLPLLMAEGRADAEMCRSMPAEASNQQIRDTAFRLFGRDHNPAIYSTNGLRMQGILEICNAFCLSTKAVCDDCAFAQALANTIRPE
;
A
#
# COMPACT_ATOMS: atom_id res chain seq x y z
N MET A 1 -1.61 -9.74 35.56
CA MET A 1 -2.33 -10.65 34.64
C MET A 1 -3.32 -9.80 33.85
N PHE A 2 -3.25 -9.81 32.51
CA PHE A 2 -3.98 -8.85 31.67
C PHE A 2 -5.43 -9.24 31.40
N ASP A 3 -6.32 -8.25 31.32
CA ASP A 3 -7.67 -8.38 30.76
C ASP A 3 -7.64 -7.91 29.30
N ILE A 4 -7.60 -8.86 28.36
CA ILE A 4 -7.47 -8.62 26.92
C ILE A 4 -8.82 -8.22 26.28
N SER A 5 -9.94 -8.33 27.01
CA SER A 5 -11.28 -8.09 26.45
C SER A 5 -11.49 -6.67 25.91
N LYS A 6 -10.92 -5.68 26.60
CA LYS A 6 -11.18 -4.23 26.40
C LYS A 6 -10.51 -3.59 25.17
N LEU A 7 -9.75 -4.36 24.39
CA LEU A 7 -9.04 -3.85 23.19
C LEU A 7 -9.81 -4.06 21.87
N ASN A 8 -10.97 -4.73 21.89
CA ASN A 8 -11.68 -5.09 20.66
C ASN A 8 -12.58 -3.98 20.09
N ASP A 9 -12.98 -3.00 20.91
CA ASP A 9 -14.16 -2.14 20.64
C ASP A 9 -13.85 -0.83 19.88
N LEU A 10 -12.67 -0.69 19.27
CA LEU A 10 -12.06 0.61 18.93
C LEU A 10 -12.17 1.08 17.45
N TRP A 11 -13.10 0.58 16.62
CA TRP A 11 -12.95 0.64 15.15
C TRP A 11 -14.21 1.02 14.31
N ILE A 12 -14.33 2.25 13.74
CA ILE A 12 -15.12 2.68 12.53
C ILE A 12 -15.10 4.23 12.31
N PRO A 13 -14.92 4.76 11.07
CA PRO A 13 -15.47 6.09 10.66
C PRO A 13 -15.81 6.31 9.14
N GLU A 14 -16.47 7.44 8.76
CA GLU A 14 -16.98 7.78 7.39
C GLU A 14 -16.53 9.17 6.78
N PHE A 15 -16.95 9.51 5.53
CA PHE A 15 -16.41 10.55 4.61
C PHE A 15 -17.40 11.16 3.56
N ASN A 16 -17.20 12.44 3.11
CA ASN A 16 -17.49 12.99 1.74
C ASN A 16 -16.98 14.46 1.49
N PRO A 17 -16.91 15.01 0.24
CA PRO A 17 -16.14 16.24 -0.15
C PRO A 17 -16.91 17.44 -0.81
N ILE A 18 -16.20 18.51 -1.27
CA ILE A 18 -16.68 19.78 -1.93
C ILE A 18 -15.71 20.25 -3.09
N LEU A 19 -16.10 21.24 -3.94
CA LEU A 19 -15.44 21.68 -5.23
C LEU A 19 -14.86 23.14 -5.28
N VAL A 20 -14.65 23.73 -6.50
CA VAL A 20 -13.54 24.64 -6.93
C VAL A 20 -13.95 25.89 -7.75
N ALA A 21 -13.18 27.02 -7.71
CA ALA A 21 -12.92 28.07 -8.76
C ALA A 21 -12.33 29.39 -8.17
N GLU A 22 -11.37 30.17 -8.72
CA GLU A 22 -10.40 30.03 -9.85
C GLU A 22 -9.08 30.89 -9.65
N SER A 23 -8.45 31.47 -10.70
CA SER A 23 -7.05 32.03 -10.79
C SER A 23 -6.84 33.50 -10.27
N SER A 24 -5.82 34.36 -10.55
CA SER A 24 -4.57 34.49 -11.39
C SER A 24 -3.57 35.48 -10.69
N GLY A 25 -2.39 35.99 -11.15
CA GLY A 25 -1.48 35.81 -12.32
C GLY A 25 -0.59 37.05 -12.63
N ASP A 26 0.77 37.12 -12.69
CA ASP A 26 1.98 36.51 -12.03
C ASP A 26 3.26 37.36 -12.43
N LEU A 27 4.47 37.31 -11.77
CA LEU A 27 5.84 37.51 -12.38
C LEU A 27 7.13 37.60 -11.47
N ILE A 28 8.31 37.29 -12.08
CA ILE A 28 9.76 37.51 -11.75
C ILE A 28 10.49 36.60 -10.72
N ALA A 29 11.52 35.86 -11.20
CA ALA A 29 12.58 35.24 -10.39
C ALA A 29 13.93 35.05 -11.14
N ARG A 30 15.08 35.34 -10.49
CA ARG A 30 16.45 34.96 -10.90
C ARG A 30 17.34 34.73 -9.66
N GLY A 31 18.36 33.86 -9.77
CA GLY A 31 19.41 33.67 -8.75
C GLY A 31 19.32 32.42 -7.86
N TRP A 32 18.38 31.51 -8.13
CA TRP A 32 18.14 30.31 -7.30
C TRP A 32 18.72 29.04 -7.92
N HIS A 33 19.37 28.20 -7.11
CA HIS A 33 20.03 26.95 -7.53
C HIS A 33 19.72 25.74 -6.63
N TRP A 34 18.95 25.92 -5.55
CA TRP A 34 18.55 24.83 -4.65
C TRP A 34 17.41 24.02 -5.27
N THR A 35 17.31 22.73 -4.91
CA THR A 35 16.30 21.81 -5.45
C THR A 35 15.10 21.65 -4.53
N GLU A 36 13.98 21.16 -5.06
CA GLU A 36 12.73 20.92 -4.33
C GLU A 36 12.97 20.01 -3.11
N ARG A 37 13.87 19.03 -3.24
CA ARG A 37 14.33 18.19 -2.13
C ARG A 37 14.86 18.97 -0.92
N HIS A 38 15.46 20.15 -1.09
CA HIS A 38 15.86 21.01 0.03
C HIS A 38 14.64 21.60 0.76
N LEU A 39 13.63 22.04 0.01
CA LEU A 39 12.36 22.52 0.56
C LEU A 39 11.58 21.39 1.24
N GLN A 40 11.64 20.17 0.69
CA GLN A 40 11.10 18.95 1.32
C GLN A 40 11.84 18.61 2.63
N CYS A 41 13.17 18.80 2.71
CA CYS A 41 13.92 18.65 3.97
C CYS A 41 13.44 19.67 5.02
N VAL A 42 13.28 20.94 4.63
CA VAL A 42 12.75 21.99 5.50
C VAL A 42 11.32 21.71 5.93
N TRP A 43 10.47 21.19 5.04
CA TRP A 43 9.10 20.80 5.38
C TRP A 43 9.07 19.61 6.35
N TRP A 44 10.02 18.68 6.26
CA TRP A 44 10.09 17.49 7.11
C TRP A 44 10.68 17.74 8.50
N ASP A 45 11.83 18.39 8.61
CA ASP A 45 12.50 18.66 9.91
C ASP A 45 11.80 19.80 10.66
N ASP A 46 11.31 19.53 11.86
CA ASP A 46 10.70 20.54 12.72
C ASP A 46 11.71 21.54 13.31
N LYS A 47 13.02 21.31 13.14
CA LYS A 47 14.09 22.27 13.47
C LYS A 47 14.45 23.22 12.33
N LEU A 48 14.08 22.88 11.09
CA LEU A 48 14.30 23.72 9.91
C LEU A 48 13.02 24.44 9.49
N ARG A 49 11.85 23.83 9.73
CA ARG A 49 10.55 24.43 9.43
C ARG A 49 10.31 25.67 10.29
N PRO A 50 9.93 26.83 9.70
CA PRO A 50 9.46 27.96 10.48
C PRO A 50 8.24 27.58 11.34
N GLU A 51 8.20 28.05 12.59
CA GLU A 51 7.09 27.78 13.53
C GLU A 51 5.76 28.37 13.03
N LEU A 52 5.85 29.53 12.39
CA LEU A 52 4.74 30.26 11.79
C LEU A 52 4.96 30.38 10.28
N LEU A 53 3.98 29.94 9.49
CA LEU A 53 3.91 30.21 8.07
C LEU A 53 2.67 31.06 7.78
N ASN A 54 2.70 31.83 6.70
CA ASN A 54 1.54 32.55 6.19
C ASN A 54 1.26 32.10 4.77
N SER A 55 -0.03 31.99 4.43
CA SER A 55 -0.44 31.77 3.04
C SER A 55 -0.30 33.05 2.22
N ASP A 56 -0.29 32.92 0.89
CA ASP A 56 -0.34 34.06 -0.04
C ASP A 56 -1.64 34.90 0.09
N THR A 57 -2.57 34.51 0.99
CA THR A 57 -3.78 35.28 1.37
C THR A 57 -3.71 35.88 2.78
N GLY A 58 -2.53 35.88 3.41
CA GLY A 58 -2.32 36.44 4.75
C GLY A 58 -2.92 35.63 5.90
N LYS A 59 -3.37 34.40 5.64
CA LYS A 59 -3.86 33.49 6.68
C LYS A 59 -2.69 32.80 7.37
N GLU A 60 -2.75 32.73 8.68
CA GLU A 60 -1.87 31.89 9.49
C GLU A 60 -1.94 30.42 9.07
N VAL A 61 -0.78 29.77 8.96
CA VAL A 61 -0.63 28.34 8.67
C VAL A 61 0.36 27.72 9.67
N ILE A 62 -0.13 26.78 10.48
CA ILE A 62 0.66 26.03 11.48
C ILE A 62 0.66 24.55 11.14
N VAL A 63 1.84 23.97 10.97
CA VAL A 63 2.01 22.55 10.61
C VAL A 63 1.97 21.68 11.88
N LYS A 64 0.92 20.87 12.04
CA LYS A 64 0.77 19.95 13.19
C LYS A 64 1.37 18.57 12.91
N ASP A 65 1.32 18.13 11.66
CA ASP A 65 1.98 16.93 11.15
C ASP A 65 2.40 17.19 9.70
N PRO A 66 3.70 17.13 9.32
CA PRO A 66 4.11 17.30 7.93
C PRO A 66 3.67 16.13 7.03
N GLY A 67 3.16 15.03 7.62
CA GLY A 67 2.59 13.87 6.93
C GLY A 67 3.56 12.67 6.89
N ARG A 68 3.57 11.97 5.76
CA ARG A 68 4.62 11.01 5.39
C ARG A 68 5.27 11.49 4.10
N TRP A 69 6.59 11.65 4.09
CA TRP A 69 7.33 11.89 2.85
C TRP A 69 7.13 10.71 1.90
N ASN A 70 6.56 11.00 0.74
CA ASN A 70 6.29 10.05 -0.32
C ASN A 70 7.53 9.88 -1.21
N LEU A 71 7.91 8.63 -1.47
CA LEU A 71 8.98 8.27 -2.41
C LEU A 71 8.45 7.38 -3.56
N GLU A 72 7.13 7.23 -3.65
CA GLU A 72 6.40 6.68 -4.81
C GLU A 72 5.78 7.83 -5.62
N ALA A 73 5.28 7.59 -6.83
CA ALA A 73 4.82 8.67 -7.71
C ALA A 73 3.42 9.19 -7.31
N GLY A 74 3.34 10.46 -6.93
CA GLY A 74 2.19 11.19 -6.39
C GLY A 74 2.73 12.42 -5.62
N PRO A 75 1.90 13.11 -4.81
CA PRO A 75 2.36 14.30 -4.09
C PRO A 75 3.44 14.00 -3.03
N ASP A 76 4.29 14.99 -2.78
CA ASP A 76 5.50 14.88 -1.94
C ASP A 76 5.25 14.41 -0.51
N PHE A 77 4.17 14.85 0.14
CA PHE A 77 3.79 14.38 1.47
C PHE A 77 2.33 13.97 1.51
N ILE A 78 2.06 12.80 2.10
CA ILE A 78 0.72 12.20 2.18
C ILE A 78 0.25 12.21 3.64
N ASP A 79 -1.03 12.55 3.88
CA ASP A 79 -1.66 12.65 5.21
C ASP A 79 -1.01 13.67 6.16
N ALA A 80 -0.70 14.87 5.67
CA ALA A 80 -0.33 16.00 6.52
C ALA A 80 -1.55 16.57 7.27
N VAL A 81 -1.29 17.16 8.45
CA VAL A 81 -2.30 17.82 9.27
C VAL A 81 -1.84 19.25 9.54
N ILE A 82 -2.62 20.21 9.08
CA ILE A 82 -2.25 21.63 9.02
C ILE A 82 -3.40 22.44 9.62
N GLN A 83 -3.10 23.40 10.47
CA GLN A 83 -4.07 24.38 10.94
C GLN A 83 -3.96 25.64 10.07
N ILE A 84 -5.04 26.05 9.43
CA ILE A 84 -5.12 27.21 8.53
C ILE A 84 -6.23 28.12 9.05
N ASP A 85 -5.91 29.36 9.41
CA ASP A 85 -6.90 30.33 9.94
C ASP A 85 -7.74 29.70 11.08
N GLY A 86 -7.04 29.16 12.08
CA GLY A 86 -7.59 28.41 13.22
C GLY A 86 -8.14 27.01 12.90
N LYS A 87 -8.44 26.66 11.64
CA LYS A 87 -9.14 25.42 11.26
C LYS A 87 -8.18 24.30 10.88
N THR A 88 -8.36 23.12 11.46
CA THR A 88 -7.59 21.92 11.08
C THR A 88 -8.06 21.36 9.74
N VAL A 89 -7.13 21.25 8.79
CA VAL A 89 -7.28 20.63 7.48
C VAL A 89 -6.33 19.42 7.40
N ARG A 90 -6.75 18.35 6.75
CA ARG A 90 -5.91 17.18 6.46
C ARG A 90 -5.98 16.84 4.98
N GLY A 91 -4.82 16.49 4.41
CA GLY A 91 -4.68 16.09 3.02
C GLY A 91 -3.21 15.91 2.67
N ASN A 92 -2.88 16.02 1.40
CA ASN A 92 -1.51 15.91 0.90
C ASN A 92 -0.87 17.31 0.77
N VAL A 93 0.46 17.34 0.71
CA VAL A 93 1.25 18.56 0.47
C VAL A 93 2.16 18.32 -0.72
N GLU A 94 2.23 19.30 -1.60
CA GLU A 94 3.11 19.30 -2.75
C GLU A 94 4.14 20.43 -2.66
N ILE A 95 5.40 20.20 -3.04
CA ILE A 95 6.48 21.17 -2.85
C ILE A 95 7.24 21.43 -4.15
N HIS A 96 7.21 22.68 -4.61
CA HIS A 96 7.88 23.12 -5.83
C HIS A 96 8.84 24.28 -5.59
N ILE A 97 9.76 24.55 -6.53
CA ILE A 97 10.53 25.81 -6.48
C ILE A 97 9.60 27.01 -6.72
N ARG A 98 8.74 26.94 -7.75
CA ARG A 98 7.85 28.04 -8.15
C ARG A 98 6.39 27.63 -8.08
N PRO A 99 5.49 28.58 -7.81
CA PRO A 99 4.04 28.36 -7.91
C PRO A 99 3.59 27.83 -9.28
N THR A 100 4.25 28.25 -10.37
CA THR A 100 3.94 27.82 -11.75
C THR A 100 4.09 26.33 -12.01
N ASP A 101 4.92 25.64 -11.23
CA ASP A 101 5.44 24.32 -11.61
C ASP A 101 4.36 23.23 -11.45
N TRP A 102 3.35 23.46 -10.58
CA TRP A 102 2.11 22.69 -10.48
C TRP A 102 1.41 22.46 -11.83
N ASN A 103 1.33 23.51 -12.66
CA ASN A 103 0.73 23.44 -13.99
C ASN A 103 1.69 22.88 -15.04
N ALA A 104 3.00 23.12 -14.89
CA ALA A 104 4.02 22.52 -15.75
C ALA A 104 4.06 20.99 -15.63
N HIS A 105 3.77 20.46 -14.43
CA HIS A 105 3.65 19.03 -14.15
C HIS A 105 2.23 18.46 -14.32
N GLN A 106 1.26 19.28 -14.78
CA GLN A 106 -0.13 18.88 -15.07
C GLN A 106 -0.89 18.28 -13.87
N HIS A 107 -0.53 18.63 -12.63
CA HIS A 107 -1.11 18.05 -11.42
C HIS A 107 -2.63 18.26 -11.28
N GLY A 108 -3.16 19.35 -11.85
CA GLY A 108 -4.60 19.62 -11.90
C GLY A 108 -5.43 18.60 -12.69
N GLU A 109 -4.80 17.81 -13.58
CA GLU A 109 -5.47 16.74 -14.35
C GLU A 109 -5.24 15.34 -13.74
N ASP A 110 -4.36 15.22 -12.75
CA ASP A 110 -3.94 13.94 -12.16
C ASP A 110 -4.61 13.67 -10.81
N LEU A 111 -5.49 12.66 -10.80
CA LEU A 111 -6.24 12.23 -9.61
C LEU A 111 -5.38 11.88 -8.40
N ARG A 112 -4.06 11.65 -8.55
CA ARG A 112 -3.13 11.45 -7.42
C ARG A 112 -2.95 12.70 -6.56
N TYR A 113 -3.21 13.88 -7.11
CA TYR A 113 -3.05 15.17 -6.46
C TYR A 113 -4.39 15.77 -5.99
N ALA A 114 -5.51 15.08 -6.20
CA ALA A 114 -6.86 15.54 -5.85
C ALA A 114 -7.09 15.76 -4.34
N ASP A 115 -6.31 15.09 -3.48
CA ASP A 115 -6.33 15.25 -2.02
C ASP A 115 -5.29 16.28 -1.51
N VAL A 116 -4.58 17.01 -2.38
CA VAL A 116 -3.64 18.06 -1.94
C VAL A 116 -4.41 19.23 -1.33
N VAL A 117 -3.97 19.70 -0.16
CA VAL A 117 -4.58 20.82 0.58
C VAL A 117 -3.62 21.99 0.77
N LEU A 118 -2.32 21.77 0.56
CA LEU A 118 -1.28 22.78 0.67
C LEU A 118 -0.26 22.64 -0.47
N HIS A 119 0.03 23.74 -1.15
CA HIS A 119 1.15 23.84 -2.08
C HIS A 119 2.21 24.75 -1.47
N VAL A 120 3.38 24.19 -1.23
CA VAL A 120 4.50 24.88 -0.58
C VAL A 120 5.53 25.25 -1.64
N THR A 121 5.96 26.50 -1.65
CA THR A 121 6.92 26.99 -2.64
C THR A 121 8.08 27.71 -1.99
N TRP A 122 9.20 27.84 -2.71
CA TRP A 122 10.18 28.87 -2.36
C TRP A 122 9.69 30.25 -2.81
N PHE A 123 9.41 30.44 -4.10
CA PHE A 123 8.98 31.75 -4.59
C PHE A 123 7.54 32.04 -4.15
N PRO A 124 7.23 33.25 -3.64
CA PRO A 124 5.86 33.63 -3.32
C PRO A 124 5.00 33.68 -4.57
N SER A 125 3.70 33.45 -4.40
CA SER A 125 2.78 33.45 -5.53
C SER A 125 2.20 34.84 -5.76
N PHE A 126 2.52 35.42 -6.92
CA PHE A 126 1.82 36.58 -7.48
C PHE A 126 0.56 36.14 -8.25
N SER A 127 0.15 34.88 -8.06
CA SER A 127 -0.91 34.23 -8.81
C SER A 127 -1.62 33.14 -8.01
N LYS A 128 -2.67 32.55 -8.60
CA LYS A 128 -3.25 31.29 -8.13
C LYS A 128 -3.10 30.22 -9.21
N PRO A 129 -1.94 29.52 -9.24
CA PRO A 129 -1.70 28.43 -10.18
C PRO A 129 -2.32 27.11 -9.72
N VAL A 130 -2.78 27.02 -8.46
CA VAL A 130 -3.44 25.85 -7.88
C VAL A 130 -4.96 26.01 -7.76
N PRO A 131 -5.74 24.92 -7.77
CA PRO A 131 -7.16 24.94 -7.41
C PRO A 131 -7.41 25.58 -6.04
N PRO A 132 -8.47 26.38 -5.82
CA PRO A 132 -8.59 27.19 -4.59
C PRO A 132 -8.97 26.46 -3.30
N HIS A 133 -9.15 25.13 -3.35
CA HIS A 133 -9.17 24.33 -2.13
C HIS A 133 -7.75 24.10 -1.58
N ILE A 134 -6.73 24.25 -2.42
CA ILE A 134 -5.32 24.22 -2.05
C ILE A 134 -4.91 25.60 -1.54
N THR A 135 -4.34 25.65 -0.34
CA THR A 135 -3.71 26.88 0.18
C THR A 135 -2.26 26.94 -0.30
N SER A 136 -1.84 28.06 -0.88
CA SER A 136 -0.44 28.29 -1.26
C SER A 136 0.33 28.99 -0.14
N VAL A 137 1.56 28.55 0.13
CA VAL A 137 2.46 29.07 1.17
C VAL A 137 3.88 29.21 0.63
N SER A 138 4.43 30.42 0.75
CA SER A 138 5.84 30.70 0.49
C SER A 138 6.70 30.45 1.73
N LEU A 139 7.73 29.60 1.60
CA LEU A 139 8.73 29.44 2.66
C LEU A 139 9.75 30.60 2.69
N ARG A 140 9.89 31.38 1.62
CA ARG A 140 11.00 32.32 1.45
C ARG A 140 11.07 33.40 2.52
N GLU A 141 9.97 34.08 2.80
CA GLU A 141 9.98 35.20 3.75
C GLU A 141 10.17 34.70 5.18
N ALA A 142 9.50 33.59 5.53
CA ALA A 142 9.65 32.94 6.82
C ALA A 142 11.10 32.45 7.04
N LEU A 143 11.72 31.75 6.08
CA LEU A 143 13.10 31.26 6.20
C LEU A 143 14.15 32.38 6.17
N LEU A 144 13.96 33.43 5.36
CA LEU A 144 14.87 34.59 5.38
C LEU A 144 14.74 35.42 6.67
N SER A 145 13.68 35.23 7.46
CA SER A 145 13.56 35.82 8.79
C SER A 145 14.29 35.03 9.90
N VAL A 146 14.66 33.77 9.66
CA VAL A 146 15.37 32.92 10.64
C VAL A 146 16.85 33.27 10.67
N PRO A 147 17.39 33.81 11.79
CA PRO A 147 18.79 34.23 11.85
C PRO A 147 19.75 33.05 11.67
N GLY A 148 20.63 33.13 10.66
CA GLY A 148 21.64 32.11 10.40
C GLY A 148 21.16 30.89 9.61
N PHE A 149 19.93 30.86 9.11
CA PHE A 149 19.48 29.82 8.19
C PHE A 149 20.24 29.88 6.85
N SER A 150 20.77 28.74 6.40
CA SER A 150 21.14 28.51 4.99
C SER A 150 20.81 27.09 4.57
N PHE A 151 20.55 26.90 3.28
CA PHE A 151 20.37 25.58 2.68
C PHE A 151 21.66 24.74 2.65
N ASP A 152 22.85 25.36 2.73
CA ASP A 152 24.15 24.67 2.81
C ASP A 152 24.26 23.67 3.98
N ILE A 153 23.49 23.88 5.05
CA ILE A 153 23.53 23.04 6.25
C ILE A 153 22.71 21.75 6.11
N ILE A 154 21.94 21.61 5.02
CA ILE A 154 21.01 20.50 4.80
C ILE A 154 21.71 19.36 4.07
N ASP A 155 22.24 18.39 4.81
CA ASP A 155 22.66 17.10 4.24
C ASP A 155 21.45 16.33 3.68
N LEU A 156 21.22 16.45 2.38
CA LEU A 156 20.15 15.74 1.66
C LEU A 156 20.21 14.21 1.82
N SER A 157 21.37 13.63 2.15
CA SER A 157 21.55 12.18 2.35
C SER A 157 20.97 11.71 3.69
N ALA A 158 20.82 12.61 4.67
CA ALA A 158 20.17 12.34 5.94
C ALA A 158 18.63 12.22 5.83
N TYR A 159 18.03 12.57 4.68
CA TYR A 159 16.58 12.67 4.53
C TYR A 159 15.96 11.58 3.63
N PRO A 160 14.76 11.06 3.96
CA PRO A 160 13.97 11.34 5.17
C PRO A 160 14.37 10.50 6.40
N HIS A 161 15.33 9.57 6.27
CA HIS A 161 15.47 8.44 7.19
C HIS A 161 16.38 8.64 8.42
N SER A 162 17.28 9.63 8.40
CA SER A 162 18.25 9.89 9.49
C SER A 162 17.90 11.10 10.34
N VAL A 163 16.91 11.90 9.94
CA VAL A 163 16.39 13.04 10.72
C VAL A 163 15.04 12.65 11.33
N LEU A 164 14.96 12.80 12.66
CA LEU A 164 13.80 12.41 13.46
C LEU A 164 12.93 13.65 13.73
N PRO A 165 11.59 13.52 13.75
CA PRO A 165 10.74 14.53 14.37
C PRO A 165 11.20 14.79 15.81
N GLY A 166 11.26 16.06 16.22
CA GLY A 166 11.81 16.51 17.49
C GLY A 166 11.07 16.00 18.74
N THR A 167 9.86 15.45 18.58
CA THR A 167 9.10 14.81 19.67
C THR A 167 8.66 13.38 19.33
N PRO A 168 8.87 12.40 20.24
CA PRO A 168 8.28 11.07 20.10
C PRO A 168 6.77 11.16 20.35
N ARG A 169 5.96 10.60 19.43
CA ARG A 169 4.49 10.62 19.54
C ARG A 169 4.02 9.88 20.81
N PRO A 170 2.86 10.22 21.40
CA PRO A 170 2.43 9.67 22.69
C PRO A 170 2.46 8.13 22.79
N CYS A 171 2.04 7.41 21.75
CA CYS A 171 2.15 5.95 21.70
C CYS A 171 3.60 5.45 21.74
N GLY A 172 4.55 6.14 21.08
CA GLY A 172 5.98 5.84 21.14
C GLY A 172 6.60 6.15 22.50
N LYS A 173 6.17 7.22 23.17
CA LYS A 173 6.60 7.56 24.55
C LYS A 173 6.09 6.56 25.59
N ILE A 174 4.93 5.93 25.36
CA ILE A 174 4.46 4.82 26.20
C ILE A 174 5.27 3.55 25.88
N LEU A 175 5.41 3.20 24.60
CA LEU A 175 6.09 1.97 24.16
C LEU A 175 7.62 1.99 24.37
N SER A 176 8.25 3.14 24.59
CA SER A 176 9.66 3.24 25.01
C SER A 176 9.89 2.84 26.46
N ASN A 177 8.84 2.84 27.29
CA ASN A 177 8.93 2.70 28.75
C ASN A 177 8.47 1.32 29.24
N VAL A 178 8.32 0.34 28.34
CA VAL A 178 7.71 -0.96 28.64
C VAL A 178 8.56 -2.12 28.13
N GLY A 179 8.35 -3.31 28.68
CA GLY A 179 9.08 -4.51 28.31
C GLY A 179 8.91 -4.87 26.83
N SER A 180 9.97 -5.46 26.24
CA SER A 180 9.86 -5.99 24.88
C SER A 180 8.85 -7.14 24.76
N ALA A 181 8.36 -7.69 25.88
CA ALA A 181 7.23 -8.62 25.91
C ALA A 181 5.90 -7.91 25.63
N ASP A 182 5.61 -6.82 26.35
CA ASP A 182 4.36 -6.07 26.26
C ASP A 182 4.22 -5.38 24.90
N ALA A 183 5.31 -4.79 24.40
CA ALA A 183 5.35 -4.24 23.05
C ALA A 183 5.11 -5.31 21.96
N ARG A 184 5.50 -6.59 22.17
CA ARG A 184 5.10 -7.70 21.28
C ARG A 184 3.63 -8.06 21.46
N ALA A 185 3.12 -8.13 22.69
CA ALA A 185 1.72 -8.46 22.99
C ALA A 185 0.74 -7.43 22.38
N VAL A 186 1.08 -6.14 22.39
CA VAL A 186 0.34 -5.07 21.68
C VAL A 186 0.25 -5.37 20.18
N LEU A 187 1.39 -5.69 19.53
CA LEU A 187 1.41 -6.02 18.11
C LEU A 187 0.70 -7.34 17.79
N GLU A 188 0.77 -8.35 18.66
CA GLU A 188 0.06 -9.62 18.47
C GLU A 188 -1.45 -9.45 18.64
N SER A 189 -1.91 -8.66 19.60
CA SER A 189 -3.32 -8.30 19.80
C SER A 189 -3.90 -7.56 18.58
N ALA A 190 -3.21 -6.51 18.11
CA ALA A 190 -3.60 -5.79 16.89
C ALA A 190 -3.56 -6.69 15.64
N GLY A 191 -2.60 -7.61 15.56
CA GLY A 191 -2.52 -8.60 14.49
C GLY A 191 -3.70 -9.57 14.48
N LEU A 192 -4.11 -10.05 15.66
CA LEU A 192 -5.29 -10.92 15.81
C LEU A 192 -6.58 -10.17 15.45
N ASN A 193 -6.72 -8.90 15.80
CA ASN A 193 -7.87 -8.07 15.36
C ASN A 193 -7.95 -8.00 13.83
N ARG A 194 -6.82 -7.71 13.17
CA ARG A 194 -6.73 -7.65 11.72
C ARG A 194 -7.10 -8.97 11.04
N LEU A 195 -6.64 -10.09 11.61
CA LEU A 195 -6.97 -11.42 11.12
C LEU A 195 -8.45 -11.76 11.32
N ARG A 196 -9.04 -11.44 12.47
CA ARG A 196 -10.49 -11.60 12.74
C ARG A 196 -11.33 -10.81 11.74
N ARG A 197 -10.99 -9.55 11.46
CA ARG A 197 -11.67 -8.73 10.44
C ARG A 197 -11.59 -9.37 9.05
N LYS A 198 -10.42 -9.90 8.68
CA LYS A 198 -10.23 -10.64 7.41
C LYS A 198 -11.03 -11.95 7.37
N SER A 199 -11.14 -12.69 8.48
CA SER A 199 -11.90 -13.93 8.53
C SER A 199 -13.41 -13.70 8.50
N VAL A 200 -13.92 -12.62 9.11
CA VAL A 200 -15.32 -12.19 8.95
C VAL A 200 -15.63 -11.85 7.49
N GLN A 201 -14.76 -11.07 6.82
CA GLN A 201 -14.90 -10.80 5.37
C GLN A 201 -14.84 -12.07 4.51
N MET A 202 -14.05 -13.07 4.91
CA MET A 202 -13.98 -14.36 4.21
C MET A 202 -15.24 -15.22 4.47
N ALA A 203 -15.78 -15.20 5.68
CA ALA A 203 -17.00 -15.92 6.06
C ALA A 203 -18.24 -15.38 5.31
N LEU A 204 -18.38 -14.05 5.23
CA LEU A 204 -19.41 -13.40 4.42
C LEU A 204 -19.32 -13.86 2.96
N ARG A 205 -18.13 -13.82 2.36
CA ARG A 205 -17.94 -14.28 0.98
C ARG A 205 -18.14 -15.79 0.78
N LEU A 206 -17.85 -16.63 1.77
CA LEU A 206 -18.20 -18.06 1.73
C LEU A 206 -19.72 -18.25 1.68
N GLN A 207 -20.48 -17.46 2.46
CA GLN A 207 -21.94 -17.47 2.47
C GLN A 207 -22.54 -16.94 1.15
N GLU A 208 -22.02 -15.82 0.63
CA GLU A 208 -22.46 -15.21 -0.64
C GLU A 208 -22.18 -16.11 -1.86
N THR A 209 -21.01 -16.76 -1.87
CA THR A 209 -20.50 -17.50 -3.04
C THR A 209 -20.92 -18.98 -3.03
N GLY A 210 -21.20 -19.55 -1.85
CA GLY A 210 -21.49 -20.98 -1.67
C GLY A 210 -20.33 -21.94 -2.01
N SER A 211 -19.16 -21.43 -2.42
CA SER A 211 -18.04 -22.23 -2.93
C SER A 211 -16.68 -21.79 -2.37
N ARG A 212 -16.09 -22.68 -1.56
CA ARG A 212 -14.77 -22.53 -0.95
C ARG A 212 -13.65 -22.30 -1.98
N THR A 213 -13.69 -23.02 -3.10
CA THR A 213 -12.66 -22.94 -4.16
C THR A 213 -12.80 -21.68 -4.99
N GLN A 214 -14.02 -21.20 -5.28
CA GLN A 214 -14.25 -19.90 -5.90
C GLN A 214 -13.73 -18.77 -5.00
N VAL A 215 -14.06 -18.79 -3.71
CA VAL A 215 -13.60 -17.80 -2.73
C VAL A 215 -12.08 -17.74 -2.65
N PHE A 216 -11.41 -18.89 -2.65
CA PHE A 216 -9.95 -19.00 -2.71
C PHE A 216 -9.36 -18.50 -4.02
N TYR A 217 -9.96 -18.84 -5.18
CA TYR A 217 -9.50 -18.43 -6.51
C TYR A 217 -9.45 -16.90 -6.65
N GLU A 218 -10.53 -16.21 -6.32
CA GLU A 218 -10.61 -14.74 -6.43
C GLU A 218 -9.61 -14.04 -5.52
N GLU A 219 -9.37 -14.57 -4.32
CA GLU A 219 -8.44 -13.99 -3.36
C GLU A 219 -6.98 -14.29 -3.69
N PHE A 220 -6.69 -15.45 -4.26
CA PHE A 220 -5.38 -15.76 -4.83
C PHE A 220 -5.07 -14.84 -6.02
N MET A 221 -6.05 -14.62 -6.90
CA MET A 221 -5.99 -13.64 -8.00
C MET A 221 -5.70 -12.23 -7.44
N ARG A 222 -6.52 -11.74 -6.51
CA ARG A 222 -6.34 -10.42 -5.86
C ARG A 222 -4.96 -10.28 -5.20
N ALA A 223 -4.49 -11.33 -4.52
CA ALA A 223 -3.17 -11.36 -3.87
C ALA A 223 -1.99 -11.38 -4.86
N LEU A 224 -2.16 -11.94 -6.07
CA LEU A 224 -1.18 -11.85 -7.15
C LEU A 224 -1.07 -10.45 -7.78
N GLY A 225 -2.04 -9.56 -7.57
CA GLY A 225 -2.04 -8.20 -8.12
C GLY A 225 -1.15 -7.17 -7.39
N TYR A 226 -0.64 -7.49 -6.20
CA TYR A 226 0.09 -6.54 -5.32
C TYR A 226 -0.75 -5.27 -5.02
N LYS A 227 -0.15 -4.18 -4.50
CA LYS A 227 -0.84 -2.89 -4.27
C LYS A 227 -1.52 -2.41 -5.57
N ALA A 228 -0.72 -2.23 -6.62
CA ALA A 228 -1.09 -1.56 -7.88
C ALA A 228 -2.20 -2.26 -8.70
N ASN A 229 -2.28 -3.59 -8.71
CA ASN A 229 -3.18 -4.34 -9.61
C ASN A 229 -4.09 -5.37 -8.89
N SER A 230 -4.24 -5.27 -7.56
CA SER A 230 -5.13 -6.17 -6.79
C SER A 230 -6.58 -6.08 -7.26
N GLY A 231 -7.12 -4.86 -7.45
CA GLY A 231 -8.46 -4.64 -8.01
C GLY A 231 -8.60 -5.15 -9.45
N ALA A 232 -7.59 -4.95 -10.29
CA ALA A 232 -7.60 -5.44 -11.67
C ALA A 232 -7.65 -6.98 -11.74
N MET A 233 -6.83 -7.67 -10.93
CA MET A 233 -6.87 -9.14 -10.84
C MET A 233 -8.19 -9.65 -10.25
N ARG A 234 -8.76 -8.96 -9.25
CA ARG A 234 -10.07 -9.27 -8.66
C ARG A 234 -11.18 -9.21 -9.73
N ALA A 235 -11.22 -8.13 -10.51
CA ALA A 235 -12.20 -7.94 -11.58
C ALA A 235 -12.08 -8.97 -12.73
N VAL A 236 -10.89 -9.54 -12.99
CA VAL A 236 -10.75 -10.69 -13.93
C VAL A 236 -11.37 -11.96 -13.32
N ALA A 237 -11.15 -12.22 -12.04
CA ALA A 237 -11.66 -13.42 -11.36
C ALA A 237 -13.19 -13.42 -11.20
N GLU A 238 -13.78 -12.25 -11.01
CA GLU A 238 -15.24 -12.07 -10.93
C GLU A 238 -15.90 -12.19 -12.31
N GLN A 239 -15.23 -11.76 -13.38
CA GLN A 239 -15.70 -11.96 -14.76
C GLN A 239 -15.53 -13.39 -15.26
N MET A 240 -14.51 -14.12 -14.78
CA MET A 240 -14.26 -15.52 -15.12
C MET A 240 -14.31 -16.41 -13.87
N PRO A 241 -15.52 -16.74 -13.37
CA PRO A 241 -15.68 -17.72 -12.30
C PRO A 241 -14.93 -19.01 -12.57
N LEU A 242 -14.40 -19.61 -11.51
CA LEU A 242 -13.53 -20.78 -11.54
C LEU A 242 -14.13 -21.95 -12.33
N GLY A 243 -15.45 -22.16 -12.25
CA GLY A 243 -16.14 -23.19 -13.04
C GLY A 243 -15.98 -22.99 -14.56
N ARG A 244 -15.93 -21.74 -15.04
CA ARG A 244 -15.64 -21.44 -16.46
C ARG A 244 -14.16 -21.61 -16.79
N LEU A 245 -13.26 -21.32 -15.85
CA LEU A 245 -11.81 -21.54 -16.03
C LEU A 245 -11.47 -23.04 -16.10
N CYS A 246 -12.07 -23.86 -15.24
CA CYS A 246 -11.87 -25.31 -15.18
C CYS A 246 -12.66 -26.09 -16.25
N ALA A 247 -13.52 -25.43 -17.03
CA ALA A 247 -14.16 -26.03 -18.20
C ALA A 247 -13.19 -26.28 -19.38
N TYR A 248 -11.95 -25.79 -19.27
CA TYR A 248 -10.89 -25.99 -20.27
C TYR A 248 -9.77 -26.86 -19.69
N ASP A 249 -9.49 -27.97 -20.35
CA ASP A 249 -8.50 -28.99 -19.98
C ASP A 249 -7.04 -28.53 -20.12
N ASN A 250 -6.78 -27.63 -21.06
CA ASN A 250 -5.43 -27.25 -21.47
C ASN A 250 -5.05 -25.82 -21.06
N PHE A 251 -3.75 -25.61 -20.85
CA PHE A 251 -3.19 -24.32 -20.45
C PHE A 251 -3.47 -23.19 -21.46
N LEU A 252 -3.39 -23.47 -22.77
CA LEU A 252 -3.53 -22.45 -23.82
C LEU A 252 -4.91 -21.79 -23.75
N SER A 253 -5.97 -22.58 -23.70
CA SER A 253 -7.35 -22.08 -23.59
C SER A 253 -7.58 -21.34 -22.26
N ARG A 254 -7.14 -21.89 -21.12
CA ARG A 254 -7.25 -21.19 -19.81
C ARG A 254 -6.50 -19.85 -19.79
N TYR A 255 -5.32 -19.79 -20.40
CA TYR A 255 -4.53 -18.57 -20.46
C TYR A 255 -5.10 -17.55 -21.45
N ALA A 256 -5.60 -17.99 -22.62
CA ALA A 256 -6.32 -17.16 -23.57
C ALA A 256 -7.60 -16.54 -22.96
N LEU A 257 -8.37 -17.34 -22.20
CA LEU A 257 -9.57 -16.88 -21.49
C LEU A 257 -9.24 -15.73 -20.52
N LEU A 258 -8.20 -15.92 -19.69
CA LEU A 258 -7.74 -14.91 -18.74
C LEU A 258 -7.16 -13.66 -19.43
N LEU A 259 -6.38 -13.83 -20.50
CA LEU A 259 -5.78 -12.71 -21.24
C LEU A 259 -6.83 -11.87 -21.99
N GLY A 260 -7.83 -12.49 -22.61
CA GLY A 260 -8.93 -11.78 -23.28
C GLY A 260 -9.74 -10.96 -22.29
N THR A 261 -10.19 -11.58 -21.20
CA THR A 261 -10.92 -10.93 -20.10
C THR A 261 -10.14 -9.74 -19.52
N ALA A 262 -8.84 -9.92 -19.30
CA ALA A 262 -7.96 -8.88 -18.79
C ALA A 262 -7.69 -7.74 -19.80
N GLY A 263 -8.04 -7.91 -21.08
CA GLY A 263 -7.65 -7.00 -22.16
C GLY A 263 -6.16 -7.09 -22.53
N LEU A 264 -5.46 -8.14 -22.10
CA LEU A 264 -4.01 -8.29 -22.14
C LEU A 264 -3.48 -9.20 -23.26
N LEU A 265 -4.30 -9.57 -24.24
CA LEU A 265 -3.86 -10.39 -25.38
C LEU A 265 -2.60 -9.80 -26.08
N PRO A 266 -1.71 -10.64 -26.64
CA PRO A 266 -0.48 -10.17 -27.26
C PRO A 266 -0.75 -9.22 -28.43
N GLN A 267 0.01 -8.14 -28.53
CA GLN A 267 -0.13 -7.14 -29.60
C GLN A 267 1.02 -7.29 -30.60
N LYS A 268 0.77 -6.97 -31.88
CA LYS A 268 1.76 -7.10 -32.96
C LYS A 268 3.07 -6.40 -32.56
N ASN A 269 4.18 -7.13 -32.61
CA ASN A 269 5.49 -6.58 -32.28
C ASN A 269 5.83 -5.45 -33.26
N GLN A 270 6.18 -4.27 -32.74
CA GLN A 270 6.43 -3.06 -33.56
C GLN A 270 7.50 -3.26 -34.63
N LYS A 271 8.51 -4.10 -34.37
CA LYS A 271 9.63 -4.37 -35.30
C LYS A 271 9.24 -5.37 -36.39
N THR A 272 8.55 -6.46 -36.05
CA THR A 272 8.21 -7.53 -37.02
C THR A 272 6.82 -7.36 -37.64
N ARG A 273 6.02 -6.39 -37.14
CA ARG A 273 4.62 -6.08 -37.51
C ARG A 273 3.66 -7.28 -37.49
N SER A 274 4.04 -8.35 -36.79
CA SER A 274 3.39 -9.67 -36.83
C SER A 274 3.30 -10.29 -35.44
N LEU A 275 2.48 -11.35 -35.35
CA LEU A 275 2.36 -12.22 -34.18
C LEU A 275 3.04 -13.56 -34.48
N THR A 276 3.68 -14.15 -33.48
CA THR A 276 4.18 -15.54 -33.52
C THR A 276 3.03 -16.54 -33.71
N LYS A 277 3.37 -17.83 -33.93
CA LYS A 277 2.37 -18.90 -33.99
C LYS A 277 1.61 -19.04 -32.67
N TYR A 278 2.33 -18.99 -31.54
CA TYR A 278 1.75 -19.08 -30.20
C TYR A 278 0.81 -17.92 -29.88
N GLU A 279 1.22 -16.68 -30.17
CA GLU A 279 0.37 -15.50 -29.93
C GLU A 279 -0.90 -15.52 -30.80
N ARG A 280 -0.82 -16.02 -32.05
CA ARG A 280 -2.02 -16.26 -32.88
C ARG A 280 -2.95 -17.28 -32.22
N SER A 281 -2.44 -18.41 -31.77
CA SER A 281 -3.25 -19.43 -31.09
C SER A 281 -3.96 -18.89 -29.83
N LEU A 282 -3.35 -17.95 -29.09
CA LEU A 282 -4.02 -17.25 -27.98
C LEU A 282 -5.18 -16.36 -28.45
N TRP A 283 -5.05 -15.68 -29.59
CA TRP A 283 -6.15 -14.90 -30.19
C TRP A 283 -7.26 -15.80 -30.73
N ASP A 284 -6.91 -16.90 -31.42
CA ASP A 284 -7.87 -17.85 -31.98
C ASP A 284 -8.75 -18.46 -30.86
N GLU A 285 -8.13 -18.87 -29.75
CA GLU A 285 -8.85 -19.36 -28.57
C GLU A 285 -9.70 -18.27 -27.89
N ALA A 286 -9.16 -17.06 -27.69
CA ALA A 286 -9.92 -15.96 -27.08
C ALA A 286 -11.11 -15.49 -27.93
N TRP A 287 -11.04 -15.64 -29.26
CA TRP A 287 -12.17 -15.40 -30.17
C TRP A 287 -13.26 -16.45 -30.03
N LYS A 288 -12.91 -17.75 -30.06
CA LYS A 288 -13.86 -18.86 -29.83
C LYS A 288 -14.61 -18.71 -28.50
N MET A 289 -13.93 -18.21 -27.47
CA MET A 289 -14.48 -18.01 -26.14
C MET A 289 -15.24 -16.68 -25.95
N GLY A 290 -15.31 -15.83 -26.97
CA GLY A 290 -16.02 -14.55 -26.91
C GLY A 290 -15.41 -13.53 -25.94
N VAL A 291 -14.11 -13.63 -25.65
CA VAL A 291 -13.41 -12.74 -24.69
C VAL A 291 -12.32 -11.88 -25.32
N ALA A 292 -12.00 -12.08 -26.61
CA ALA A 292 -11.03 -11.25 -27.34
C ALA A 292 -11.34 -9.76 -27.22
N ASP A 293 -12.63 -9.40 -27.32
CA ASP A 293 -13.11 -8.03 -27.22
C ASP A 293 -14.08 -7.78 -26.06
N SER A 294 -13.72 -8.26 -24.86
CA SER A 294 -14.44 -7.88 -23.63
C SER A 294 -14.55 -6.34 -23.49
N PRO A 295 -15.76 -5.79 -23.20
CA PRO A 295 -15.93 -4.37 -22.92
C PRO A 295 -15.62 -4.00 -21.46
N ARG A 296 -15.51 -4.97 -20.54
CA ARG A 296 -15.30 -4.76 -19.09
C ARG A 296 -13.83 -4.98 -18.68
N ARG A 297 -12.89 -4.54 -19.51
CA ARG A 297 -11.44 -4.69 -19.25
C ARG A 297 -11.05 -3.86 -18.00
N PRO A 298 -10.32 -4.42 -17.03
CA PRO A 298 -9.84 -3.65 -15.88
C PRO A 298 -8.67 -2.74 -16.27
N THR A 299 -8.54 -1.60 -15.60
CA THR A 299 -7.39 -0.70 -15.72
C THR A 299 -6.16 -1.31 -15.06
N TRP A 300 -5.06 -1.40 -15.78
CA TRP A 300 -3.78 -1.94 -15.28
C TRP A 300 -2.75 -0.84 -15.06
N GLN A 301 -2.08 -0.84 -13.91
CA GLN A 301 -0.86 -0.07 -13.68
C GLN A 301 0.36 -0.91 -14.05
N PHE A 302 1.09 -0.50 -15.10
CA PHE A 302 2.35 -1.14 -15.51
C PHE A 302 3.60 -0.42 -14.96
N SER A 303 3.51 0.87 -14.61
CA SER A 303 4.62 1.62 -14.03
C SER A 303 5.04 1.02 -12.68
N GLY A 304 6.35 0.98 -12.40
CA GLY A 304 6.92 0.34 -11.21
C GLY A 304 6.82 -1.20 -11.15
N VAL A 305 6.09 -1.85 -12.08
CA VAL A 305 5.92 -3.30 -12.07
C VAL A 305 7.15 -3.98 -12.66
N ARG A 306 7.95 -4.65 -11.80
CA ARG A 306 9.08 -5.50 -12.22
C ARG A 306 8.63 -6.53 -13.28
N PRO A 307 9.41 -6.85 -14.33
CA PRO A 307 8.97 -7.72 -15.43
C PRO A 307 8.40 -9.09 -15.00
N LEU A 308 8.99 -9.73 -13.99
CA LEU A 308 8.51 -11.00 -13.41
C LEU A 308 7.16 -10.88 -12.67
N ASN A 309 6.71 -9.66 -12.38
CA ASN A 309 5.41 -9.34 -11.79
C ASN A 309 4.37 -8.87 -12.82
N HIS A 310 4.75 -8.72 -14.10
CA HIS A 310 3.85 -8.21 -15.14
C HIS A 310 2.55 -9.04 -15.22
N PRO A 311 1.36 -8.41 -15.34
CA PRO A 311 0.07 -9.11 -15.29
C PRO A 311 -0.05 -10.37 -16.17
N ARG A 312 0.51 -10.37 -17.40
CA ARG A 312 0.57 -11.58 -18.25
C ARG A 312 1.22 -12.78 -17.53
N ASN A 313 2.38 -12.59 -16.90
CA ASN A 313 3.08 -13.63 -16.13
C ASN A 313 2.28 -14.06 -14.88
N ARG A 314 1.47 -13.15 -14.31
CA ARG A 314 0.59 -13.45 -13.17
C ARG A 314 -0.63 -14.28 -13.59
N LEU A 315 -1.22 -14.02 -14.76
CA LEU A 315 -2.31 -14.84 -15.31
C LEU A 315 -1.83 -16.21 -15.81
N ALA A 316 -0.59 -16.31 -16.30
CA ALA A 316 0.02 -17.61 -16.64
C ALA A 316 0.19 -18.52 -15.40
N VAL A 317 0.66 -17.97 -14.28
CA VAL A 317 0.69 -18.66 -12.97
C VAL A 317 -0.69 -19.20 -12.60
N VAL A 318 -1.76 -18.45 -12.85
CA VAL A 318 -3.13 -18.86 -12.53
C VAL A 318 -3.60 -20.00 -13.43
N ALA A 319 -3.41 -19.90 -14.75
CA ALA A 319 -3.78 -20.96 -15.70
C ALA A 319 -3.04 -22.30 -15.50
N ILE A 320 -1.87 -22.28 -14.85
CA ILE A 320 -1.11 -23.47 -14.42
C ILE A 320 -1.63 -24.02 -13.08
N LEU A 321 -1.87 -23.15 -12.09
CA LEU A 321 -2.20 -23.59 -10.73
C LEU A 321 -3.67 -24.00 -10.57
N PHE A 322 -4.60 -23.28 -11.19
CA PHE A 322 -6.06 -23.51 -11.11
C PHE A 322 -6.60 -24.51 -12.15
N ASP A 323 -5.68 -25.28 -12.75
CA ASP A 323 -5.89 -26.55 -13.41
C ASP A 323 -6.58 -27.58 -12.48
N GLU A 324 -6.17 -27.63 -11.21
CA GLU A 324 -6.73 -28.52 -10.18
C GLU A 324 -7.01 -27.74 -8.88
N PRO A 325 -8.04 -26.87 -8.85
CA PRO A 325 -8.19 -25.90 -7.76
C PRO A 325 -8.44 -26.54 -6.39
N GLN A 326 -9.17 -27.66 -6.35
CA GLN A 326 -9.44 -28.40 -5.12
C GLN A 326 -8.15 -29.06 -4.59
N ASN A 327 -7.31 -29.63 -5.46
CA ASN A 327 -6.05 -30.27 -5.05
C ASN A 327 -5.06 -29.21 -4.53
N LEU A 328 -4.94 -28.08 -5.23
CA LEU A 328 -4.13 -26.93 -4.80
C LEU A 328 -4.57 -26.39 -3.44
N LEU A 329 -5.86 -26.12 -3.26
CA LEU A 329 -6.40 -25.60 -2.01
C LEU A 329 -6.28 -26.62 -0.87
N THR A 330 -6.47 -27.91 -1.14
CA THR A 330 -6.35 -28.99 -0.15
C THR A 330 -4.91 -29.11 0.33
N ALA A 331 -3.94 -29.21 -0.59
CA ALA A 331 -2.51 -29.28 -0.26
C ALA A 331 -2.07 -28.05 0.57
N LEU A 332 -2.39 -26.84 0.11
CA LEU A 332 -2.01 -25.61 0.83
C LEU A 332 -2.73 -25.45 2.20
N SER A 333 -3.92 -26.04 2.38
CA SER A 333 -4.63 -26.10 3.67
C SER A 333 -4.04 -27.15 4.62
N GLN A 334 -3.56 -28.28 4.11
CA GLN A 334 -3.06 -29.41 4.91
C GLN A 334 -1.64 -29.18 5.43
N LEU A 335 -0.83 -28.38 4.73
CA LEU A 335 0.51 -27.98 5.17
C LEU A 335 0.50 -26.94 6.33
N ALA A 336 -0.68 -26.54 6.82
CA ALA A 336 -0.82 -25.57 7.90
C ALA A 336 -0.47 -26.20 9.25
N THR A 337 0.78 -26.01 9.69
CA THR A 337 1.29 -26.47 10.99
C THR A 337 1.40 -25.32 12.00
N PRO A 338 1.59 -25.61 13.31
CA PRO A 338 2.03 -24.62 14.30
C PRO A 338 3.40 -23.99 14.01
N SER A 339 4.10 -24.37 12.93
CA SER A 339 5.36 -23.80 12.48
C SER A 339 5.17 -23.07 11.14
N GLY A 340 4.75 -21.81 11.19
CA GLY A 340 4.48 -21.02 9.99
C GLY A 340 5.68 -20.85 9.05
N LYS A 341 6.91 -21.04 9.53
CA LYS A 341 8.13 -21.10 8.69
C LYS A 341 8.17 -22.35 7.81
N GLU A 342 7.76 -23.50 8.35
CA GLU A 342 7.73 -24.77 7.61
C GLU A 342 6.52 -24.81 6.68
N TRP A 343 5.34 -24.37 7.15
CA TRP A 343 4.18 -24.14 6.28
C TRP A 343 4.53 -23.28 5.06
N ALA A 344 5.23 -22.16 5.26
CA ALA A 344 5.69 -21.29 4.17
C ALA A 344 6.67 -21.97 3.21
N LYS A 345 7.65 -22.70 3.74
CA LYS A 345 8.66 -23.45 2.98
C LYS A 345 8.00 -24.52 2.09
N GLU A 346 7.05 -25.28 2.63
CA GLU A 346 6.41 -26.40 1.96
C GLU A 346 5.31 -25.96 0.99
N ALA A 347 4.53 -24.93 1.35
CA ALA A 347 3.60 -24.27 0.44
C ALA A 347 4.34 -23.69 -0.78
N TYR A 348 5.47 -23.02 -0.55
CA TYR A 348 6.32 -22.51 -1.62
C TYR A 348 6.93 -23.64 -2.46
N ALA A 349 7.45 -24.71 -1.85
CA ALA A 349 8.04 -25.83 -2.59
C ALA A 349 6.99 -26.53 -3.49
N THR A 350 5.79 -26.74 -2.97
CA THR A 350 4.65 -27.33 -3.71
C THR A 350 4.30 -26.48 -4.94
N VAL A 351 4.11 -25.17 -4.74
CA VAL A 351 3.75 -24.22 -5.82
C VAL A 351 4.89 -24.04 -6.82
N ALA A 352 6.12 -23.87 -6.35
CA ALA A 352 7.30 -23.73 -7.19
C ALA A 352 7.52 -24.97 -8.07
N LYS A 353 7.32 -26.19 -7.54
CA LYS A 353 7.43 -27.42 -8.32
C LYS A 353 6.42 -27.48 -9.49
N LYS A 354 5.13 -27.15 -9.28
CA LYS A 354 4.14 -27.16 -10.38
C LYS A 354 4.46 -26.06 -11.43
N LEU A 355 4.95 -24.90 -11.00
CA LEU A 355 5.37 -23.82 -11.89
C LEU A 355 6.67 -24.14 -12.67
N ASP A 356 7.70 -24.68 -12.03
CA ASP A 356 8.99 -24.98 -12.67
C ASP A 356 8.90 -26.15 -13.66
N VAL A 357 7.97 -27.09 -13.47
CA VAL A 357 7.62 -28.10 -14.48
C VAL A 357 6.97 -27.43 -15.68
N ALA A 358 5.94 -26.60 -15.48
CA ALA A 358 5.25 -25.89 -16.57
C ALA A 358 6.16 -24.91 -17.34
N ASN A 359 7.09 -24.23 -16.65
CA ASN A 359 8.10 -23.37 -17.27
C ASN A 359 9.01 -24.14 -18.26
N LYS A 360 9.25 -25.44 -18.02
CA LYS A 360 10.14 -26.29 -18.82
C LYS A 360 9.44 -27.12 -19.90
N SER A 361 8.11 -27.07 -19.99
CA SER A 361 7.32 -27.91 -20.91
C SER A 361 6.18 -27.17 -21.60
N THR A 362 5.37 -26.42 -20.84
CA THR A 362 4.17 -25.74 -21.33
C THR A 362 4.46 -24.31 -21.79
N LEU A 363 5.46 -23.65 -21.21
CA LEU A 363 5.83 -22.27 -21.51
C LEU A 363 7.14 -22.13 -22.31
N ASP A 364 7.82 -23.23 -22.63
CA ASP A 364 9.07 -23.14 -23.40
C ASP A 364 8.83 -22.49 -24.79
N GLY A 365 9.76 -21.65 -25.23
CA GLY A 365 9.64 -20.83 -26.43
C GLY A 365 8.53 -19.75 -26.42
N THR A 366 7.64 -19.69 -25.42
CA THR A 366 6.48 -18.76 -25.42
C THR A 366 6.82 -17.31 -25.06
N GLY A 367 7.99 -17.06 -24.45
CA GLY A 367 8.37 -15.76 -23.90
C GLY A 367 7.63 -15.38 -22.59
N ILE A 368 6.79 -16.27 -22.05
CA ILE A 368 6.10 -16.12 -20.76
C ILE A 368 6.86 -16.91 -19.70
N PHE A 369 6.92 -16.38 -18.46
CA PHE A 369 7.60 -17.06 -17.36
C PHE A 369 6.80 -16.97 -16.06
N ALA A 370 6.28 -18.10 -15.60
CA ALA A 370 5.34 -18.17 -14.49
C ALA A 370 6.09 -18.44 -13.18
N LYS A 371 6.20 -17.44 -12.29
CA LYS A 371 6.92 -17.60 -11.01
C LYS A 371 6.28 -16.84 -9.85
N ILE A 372 5.96 -17.56 -8.78
CA ILE A 372 5.73 -17.00 -7.44
C ILE A 372 7.06 -17.09 -6.67
N GLY A 373 7.40 -16.04 -5.90
CA GLY A 373 8.53 -16.06 -4.96
C GLY A 373 8.05 -16.21 -3.53
N ILE A 374 8.90 -16.75 -2.64
CA ILE A 374 8.55 -17.05 -1.23
C ILE A 374 7.80 -15.90 -0.54
N GLN A 375 8.25 -14.65 -0.66
CA GLN A 375 7.59 -13.51 -0.03
C GLN A 375 6.17 -13.22 -0.56
N ARG A 376 5.83 -13.61 -1.79
CA ARG A 376 4.47 -13.55 -2.32
C ARG A 376 3.64 -14.78 -1.89
N MET A 377 4.28 -15.93 -1.69
CA MET A 377 3.63 -17.09 -1.07
C MET A 377 3.24 -16.79 0.39
N ASN A 378 4.15 -16.21 1.18
CA ASN A 378 3.88 -15.77 2.56
C ASN A 378 2.70 -14.80 2.58
N ALA A 379 2.70 -13.77 1.71
CA ALA A 379 1.58 -12.84 1.60
C ALA A 379 0.25 -13.53 1.25
N ILE A 380 0.24 -14.59 0.42
CA ILE A 380 -0.96 -15.39 0.12
C ILE A 380 -1.40 -16.22 1.34
N LEU A 381 -0.47 -16.86 2.06
CA LEU A 381 -0.78 -17.62 3.28
C LEU A 381 -1.42 -16.71 4.35
N ILE A 382 -0.81 -15.54 4.58
CA ILE A 382 -1.23 -14.52 5.55
C ILE A 382 -2.57 -13.86 5.19
N ASN A 383 -2.79 -13.51 3.91
CA ASN A 383 -3.92 -12.69 3.50
C ASN A 383 -5.09 -13.46 2.88
N VAL A 384 -4.90 -14.74 2.53
CA VAL A 384 -5.92 -15.59 1.89
C VAL A 384 -6.19 -16.84 2.71
N LEU A 385 -5.18 -17.70 2.91
CA LEU A 385 -5.41 -19.04 3.48
C LEU A 385 -5.65 -19.02 4.99
N LEU A 386 -4.89 -18.26 5.78
CA LEU A 386 -5.12 -18.16 7.22
C LEU A 386 -6.51 -17.55 7.54
N PRO A 387 -6.94 -16.42 6.93
CA PRO A 387 -8.31 -15.92 7.13
C PRO A 387 -9.42 -16.89 6.68
N LEU A 388 -9.16 -17.70 5.64
CA LEU A 388 -10.09 -18.74 5.18
C LEU A 388 -10.19 -19.90 6.19
N LEU A 389 -9.07 -20.40 6.70
CA LEU A 389 -9.06 -21.42 7.76
C LEU A 389 -9.70 -20.89 9.05
N MET A 390 -9.48 -19.62 9.41
CA MET A 390 -10.15 -18.97 10.56
C MET A 390 -11.67 -18.87 10.35
N ALA A 391 -12.14 -18.50 9.15
CA ALA A 391 -13.56 -18.44 8.82
C ALA A 391 -14.24 -19.83 8.87
N GLU A 392 -13.49 -20.89 8.60
CA GLU A 392 -13.93 -22.28 8.70
C GLU A 392 -13.83 -22.86 10.13
N GLY A 393 -13.34 -22.11 11.13
CA GLY A 393 -13.08 -22.62 12.47
C GLY A 393 -11.89 -23.59 12.56
N ARG A 394 -11.00 -23.58 11.55
CA ARG A 394 -9.89 -24.53 11.34
C ARG A 394 -8.50 -23.94 11.57
N ALA A 395 -8.43 -22.75 12.18
CA ALA A 395 -7.19 -22.11 12.62
C ALA A 395 -7.38 -21.50 14.00
N ASP A 396 -6.42 -21.76 14.90
CA ASP A 396 -6.43 -21.30 16.29
C ASP A 396 -5.48 -20.10 16.51
N ALA A 397 -5.38 -19.67 17.77
CA ALA A 397 -4.52 -18.56 18.18
C ALA A 397 -3.00 -18.90 18.11
N GLU A 398 -2.61 -20.17 18.10
CA GLU A 398 -1.20 -20.58 17.97
C GLU A 398 -0.75 -20.55 16.52
N MET A 399 -1.55 -21.10 15.59
CA MET A 399 -1.36 -20.96 14.14
C MET A 399 -1.33 -19.48 13.71
N CYS A 400 -2.16 -18.64 14.34
CA CYS A 400 -2.08 -17.20 14.16
C CYS A 400 -0.77 -16.60 14.69
N ARG A 401 -0.29 -17.00 15.88
CA ARG A 401 0.98 -16.49 16.44
C ARG A 401 2.23 -16.95 15.68
N SER A 402 2.22 -18.14 15.09
CA SER A 402 3.40 -18.71 14.42
C SER A 402 3.53 -18.39 12.93
N MET A 403 2.53 -17.71 12.36
CA MET A 403 2.44 -17.38 10.92
C MET A 403 3.72 -16.72 10.35
N PRO A 404 4.09 -17.04 9.09
CA PRO A 404 5.33 -16.55 8.49
C PRO A 404 5.36 -15.03 8.36
N ALA A 405 6.55 -14.43 8.47
CA ALA A 405 6.76 -13.03 8.12
C ALA A 405 6.65 -12.79 6.61
N GLU A 406 6.12 -11.65 6.19
CA GLU A 406 6.14 -11.18 4.79
C GLU A 406 7.22 -10.12 4.56
N ALA A 407 7.31 -9.57 3.35
CA ALA A 407 8.27 -8.52 3.04
C ALA A 407 7.83 -7.18 3.64
N SER A 408 8.69 -6.56 4.47
CA SER A 408 8.43 -5.24 5.06
C SER A 408 8.31 -4.15 3.99
N ASN A 409 7.24 -3.36 4.06
CA ASN A 409 6.94 -2.24 3.17
C ASN A 409 7.14 -0.89 3.90
N GLN A 410 6.96 0.23 3.19
CA GLN A 410 7.19 1.56 3.78
C GLN A 410 6.21 1.84 4.93
N GLN A 411 4.92 1.52 4.78
CA GLN A 411 3.90 1.67 5.83
C GLN A 411 4.28 0.94 7.14
N ILE A 412 4.87 -0.25 7.06
CA ILE A 412 5.38 -1.00 8.22
C ILE A 412 6.57 -0.28 8.85
N ARG A 413 7.53 0.20 8.04
CA ARG A 413 8.71 0.94 8.54
C ARG A 413 8.32 2.23 9.23
N ASP A 414 7.50 3.06 8.58
CA ASP A 414 7.05 4.36 9.10
C ASP A 414 6.27 4.20 10.40
N THR A 415 5.44 3.16 10.49
CA THR A 415 4.63 2.90 11.69
C THR A 415 5.48 2.28 12.80
N ALA A 416 6.39 1.37 12.50
CA ALA A 416 7.35 0.87 13.49
C ALA A 416 8.21 2.01 14.07
N PHE A 417 8.67 2.92 13.21
CA PHE A 417 9.39 4.13 13.61
C PHE A 417 8.54 5.04 14.52
N ARG A 418 7.27 5.30 14.15
CA ARG A 418 6.30 6.07 14.98
C ARG A 418 5.99 5.39 16.33
N LEU A 419 6.11 4.07 16.44
CA LEU A 419 5.81 3.28 17.63
C LEU A 419 7.02 3.01 18.54
N PHE A 420 8.24 2.96 18.00
CA PHE A 420 9.42 2.48 18.73
C PHE A 420 10.67 3.38 18.57
N GLY A 421 10.58 4.47 17.79
CA GLY A 421 11.69 5.39 17.53
C GLY A 421 12.69 4.90 16.48
N ARG A 422 13.84 5.55 16.41
CA ARG A 422 14.91 5.28 15.43
C ARG A 422 15.54 3.90 15.61
N ASP A 423 16.12 3.67 16.78
CA ASP A 423 17.07 2.58 17.02
C ASP A 423 16.40 1.30 17.55
N HIS A 424 15.10 1.16 17.27
CA HIS A 424 14.34 -0.03 17.65
C HIS A 424 14.87 -1.27 16.95
N ASN A 425 15.03 -2.38 17.68
CA ASN A 425 15.42 -3.65 17.07
C ASN A 425 14.25 -4.17 16.20
N PRO A 426 14.39 -4.27 14.86
CA PRO A 426 13.28 -4.68 14.00
C PRO A 426 12.79 -6.11 14.29
N ALA A 427 13.63 -6.96 14.90
CA ALA A 427 13.27 -8.32 15.28
C ALA A 427 12.10 -8.41 16.27
N ILE A 428 11.67 -7.29 16.87
CA ILE A 428 10.41 -7.22 17.62
C ILE A 428 9.22 -7.62 16.74
N TYR A 429 9.20 -7.25 15.45
CA TYR A 429 8.13 -7.59 14.49
C TYR A 429 8.59 -8.36 13.24
N SER A 430 9.79 -8.09 12.70
CA SER A 430 10.21 -8.50 11.35
C SER A 430 10.34 -10.02 11.15
N THR A 431 10.36 -10.77 12.24
CA THR A 431 10.48 -12.24 12.27
C THR A 431 9.14 -12.96 12.38
N ASN A 432 8.02 -12.23 12.54
CA ASN A 432 6.71 -12.76 12.90
C ASN A 432 5.58 -12.08 12.10
N GLY A 433 4.80 -12.85 11.33
CA GLY A 433 3.75 -12.29 10.46
C GLY A 433 2.60 -11.62 11.21
N LEU A 434 2.27 -12.09 12.42
CA LEU A 434 1.17 -11.56 13.22
C LEU A 434 1.49 -10.13 13.67
N ARG A 435 2.72 -9.90 14.14
CA ARG A 435 3.19 -8.57 14.55
C ARG A 435 3.32 -7.61 13.38
N MET A 436 3.71 -8.10 12.20
CA MET A 436 3.65 -7.31 10.96
C MET A 436 2.22 -6.91 10.59
N GLN A 437 1.24 -7.82 10.74
CA GLN A 437 -0.18 -7.49 10.60
C GLN A 437 -0.64 -6.49 11.69
N GLY A 438 -0.13 -6.58 12.93
CA GLY A 438 -0.42 -5.63 13.99
C GLY A 438 0.05 -4.20 13.70
N ILE A 439 1.27 -4.04 13.18
CA ILE A 439 1.78 -2.73 12.73
C ILE A 439 0.91 -2.18 11.60
N LEU A 440 0.53 -3.02 10.63
CA LEU A 440 -0.41 -2.61 9.58
C LEU A 440 -1.79 -2.24 10.15
N GLU A 441 -2.27 -2.91 11.20
CA GLU A 441 -3.56 -2.58 11.82
C GLU A 441 -3.53 -1.22 12.51
N ILE A 442 -2.54 -1.00 13.39
CA ILE A 442 -2.34 0.27 14.09
C ILE A 442 -2.19 1.42 13.08
N CYS A 443 -1.48 1.16 11.96
CA CYS A 443 -1.38 2.14 10.88
C CYS A 443 -2.74 2.45 10.22
N ASN A 444 -3.44 1.41 9.73
CA ASN A 444 -4.66 1.59 8.95
C ASN A 444 -5.85 2.10 9.77
N ALA A 445 -5.93 1.70 11.05
CA ALA A 445 -7.12 1.90 11.86
C ALA A 445 -6.93 2.88 13.03
N PHE A 446 -5.71 3.42 13.23
CA PHE A 446 -5.48 4.66 13.97
C PHE A 446 -4.71 5.71 13.15
N CYS A 447 -3.45 5.44 12.76
CA CYS A 447 -2.59 6.46 12.15
C CYS A 447 -3.10 7.04 10.81
N LEU A 448 -3.97 6.32 10.11
CA LEU A 448 -4.64 6.76 8.89
C LEU A 448 -6.09 7.21 9.14
N SER A 449 -6.75 6.83 10.24
CA SER A 449 -8.18 7.07 10.46
C SER A 449 -8.49 8.26 11.38
N THR A 450 -7.62 8.59 12.34
CA THR A 450 -7.87 9.67 13.30
C THR A 450 -7.74 11.04 12.64
N LYS A 451 -8.74 11.92 12.84
CA LYS A 451 -8.84 13.23 12.17
C LYS A 451 -8.12 14.38 12.90
N ALA A 452 -7.42 14.10 14.00
CA ALA A 452 -6.68 15.08 14.81
C ALA A 452 -5.29 14.55 15.23
N VAL A 453 -4.51 15.43 15.87
CA VAL A 453 -3.13 15.20 16.36
C VAL A 453 -3.08 14.00 17.32
N CYS A 454 -1.91 13.37 17.46
CA CYS A 454 -1.76 12.11 18.19
C CYS A 454 -2.02 12.16 19.71
N ASP A 455 -2.26 13.35 20.28
CA ASP A 455 -2.54 13.53 21.71
C ASP A 455 -3.94 13.02 22.08
N ASP A 456 -4.93 13.22 21.21
CA ASP A 456 -6.28 12.67 21.31
C ASP A 456 -6.40 11.27 20.67
N CYS A 457 -5.28 10.59 20.38
CA CYS A 457 -5.30 9.29 19.73
C CYS A 457 -5.82 8.20 20.67
N ALA A 458 -6.99 7.63 20.35
CA ALA A 458 -7.60 6.53 21.08
C ALA A 458 -6.64 5.34 21.32
N PHE A 459 -5.67 5.10 20.43
CA PHE A 459 -4.62 4.09 20.64
C PHE A 459 -3.63 4.46 21.75
N ALA A 460 -3.18 5.72 21.82
CA ALA A 460 -2.30 6.18 22.89
C ALA A 460 -3.02 6.17 24.24
N GLN A 461 -4.30 6.56 24.26
CA GLN A 461 -5.18 6.47 25.44
C GLN A 461 -5.39 5.00 25.87
N ALA A 462 -5.67 4.10 24.93
CA ALA A 462 -5.80 2.66 25.20
C ALA A 462 -4.49 2.04 25.73
N LEU A 463 -3.34 2.42 25.16
CA LEU A 463 -2.03 2.00 25.66
C LEU A 463 -1.80 2.48 27.10
N ALA A 464 -2.03 3.76 27.40
CA ALA A 464 -1.86 4.31 28.75
C ALA A 464 -2.80 3.68 29.79
N ASN A 465 -4.02 3.31 29.39
CA ASN A 465 -4.99 2.63 30.26
C ASN A 465 -4.67 1.14 30.46
N THR A 466 -4.01 0.49 29.49
CA THR A 466 -3.74 -0.96 29.50
C THR A 466 -2.36 -1.30 30.07
N ILE A 467 -1.36 -0.45 29.83
CA ILE A 467 0.03 -0.66 30.23
C ILE A 467 0.40 0.40 31.26
N ARG A 468 0.45 -0.01 32.52
CA ARG A 468 1.06 0.79 33.58
C ARG A 468 2.58 0.72 33.43
N PRO A 469 3.33 1.84 33.59
CA PRO A 469 4.76 1.74 33.83
C PRO A 469 5.02 1.00 35.15
N GLU A 470 6.17 0.31 35.21
CA GLU A 470 6.72 -0.26 36.46
C GLU A 470 7.43 0.83 37.29
#